data_AF-A0A3C0MX72-F1
#
_entry.id   AF-A0A3C0MX72-F1
#
_cell.length_a   1.000
_cell.length_b   1.000
_cell.length_c   1.000
_cell.angle_alpha   90.00
_cell.angle_beta   90.00
_cell.angle_gamma   90.00
#
_symmetry.space_group_name_H-M   'P 1'
#
loop_
_entity.id
_entity.type
_entity.pdbx_description
1 polymer ?
#
loop_
_entity_poly.entity_id
_entity_poly.type
_entity_poly.pdbx_seq_one_letter_code
_entity_poly.pdbx_strand_id
1 'polypeptide(L)'
;MISKDDMRTRGFTLVEVMVAAIILALLAAGLFSVFASARNLVSRSKRRLVATEIAKAEIEKNKQHIRADRWDNVSYPAVYPANGVWRSCASAAYTYQGITYNVDCRVDPGPTADSYRKVTVRVRWNEPTI
;
A
#
# COMPACT_ATOMS: atom_id res chain seq x y z
N MET A 1 -47.74 -36.95 -41.35
CA MET A 1 -48.55 -35.71 -41.37
C MET A 1 -48.53 -35.17 -39.95
N ILE A 2 -47.60 -34.26 -39.64
CA ILE A 2 -47.40 -33.73 -38.28
C ILE A 2 -48.06 -32.36 -38.23
N SER A 3 -49.06 -32.22 -37.36
CA SER A 3 -49.89 -31.03 -37.21
C SER A 3 -49.04 -29.84 -36.75
N LYS A 4 -49.23 -28.71 -37.41
CA LYS A 4 -48.45 -27.47 -37.30
C LYS A 4 -49.08 -26.47 -36.34
N ASP A 5 -49.94 -26.95 -35.43
CA ASP A 5 -50.73 -26.11 -34.53
C ASP A 5 -50.37 -26.42 -33.07
N ASP A 6 -49.31 -25.77 -32.57
CA ASP A 6 -49.29 -25.21 -31.19
C ASP A 6 -47.99 -24.46 -30.87
N MET A 7 -47.46 -23.68 -31.82
CA MET A 7 -46.42 -22.71 -31.50
C MET A 7 -47.07 -21.40 -31.06
N ARG A 8 -47.80 -21.44 -29.93
CA ARG A 8 -48.24 -20.24 -29.22
C ARG A 8 -47.00 -19.51 -28.71
N THR A 9 -46.59 -18.48 -29.44
CA THR A 9 -45.56 -17.52 -29.03
C THR A 9 -46.05 -16.78 -27.79
N ARG A 10 -45.71 -17.30 -26.60
CA ARG A 10 -45.90 -16.59 -25.33
C ARG A 10 -44.96 -15.39 -25.32
N GLY A 11 -45.46 -14.23 -25.74
CA GLY A 11 -44.74 -12.97 -25.63
C GLY A 11 -44.53 -12.62 -24.16
N PHE A 12 -43.34 -12.09 -23.84
CA PHE A 12 -43.05 -11.53 -22.52
C PHE A 12 -44.06 -10.44 -22.18
N THR A 13 -44.53 -10.43 -20.94
CA THR A 13 -45.42 -9.35 -20.48
C THR A 13 -44.60 -8.09 -20.23
N LEU A 14 -45.18 -6.90 -20.46
CA LEU A 14 -44.51 -5.62 -20.19
C LEU A 14 -44.04 -5.53 -18.73
N VAL A 15 -44.84 -6.06 -17.80
CA VAL A 15 -44.53 -6.11 -16.37
C VAL A 15 -43.28 -6.95 -16.10
N GLU A 16 -43.11 -8.09 -16.77
CA GLU A 16 -41.95 -8.96 -16.60
C GLU A 16 -40.64 -8.26 -17.02
N VAL A 17 -40.67 -7.50 -18.11
CA VAL A 17 -39.52 -6.70 -18.56
C VAL A 17 -39.19 -5.60 -17.56
N MET A 18 -40.20 -4.92 -16.99
CA MET A 18 -39.98 -3.89 -15.97
C MET A 18 -39.35 -4.47 -14.69
N VAL A 19 -39.85 -5.61 -14.21
CA VAL A 19 -39.29 -6.27 -13.02
C VAL A 19 -37.86 -6.74 -13.27
N ALA A 20 -37.59 -7.34 -14.43
CA ALA A 20 -36.23 -7.75 -14.81
C ALA A 20 -35.26 -6.56 -14.87
N ALA A 21 -35.70 -5.41 -15.41
CA ALA A 21 -34.89 -4.20 -15.45
C ALA A 21 -34.57 -3.65 -14.05
N ILE A 22 -35.55 -3.69 -13.12
CA ILE A 22 -35.34 -3.27 -11.74
C ILE A 22 -34.33 -4.18 -11.04
N ILE A 23 -34.49 -5.51 -11.18
CA ILE A 23 -33.55 -6.48 -10.60
C ILE A 23 -32.15 -6.25 -11.16
N LEU A 24 -32.03 -6.06 -12.47
CA LEU A 24 -30.74 -5.79 -13.12
C LEU A 24 -30.10 -4.50 -12.59
N ALA A 25 -30.87 -3.43 -12.42
CA ALA A 25 -30.39 -2.17 -11.88
C ALA A 25 -29.86 -2.32 -10.44
N LEU A 26 -30.55 -3.09 -9.59
CA LEU A 26 -30.11 -3.38 -8.22
C LEU A 26 -28.81 -4.18 -8.21
N LEU A 27 -28.70 -5.20 -9.06
CA LEU A 27 -27.47 -5.99 -9.20
C LEU A 27 -26.29 -5.14 -9.70
N ALA A 28 -26.53 -4.29 -10.70
CA ALA A 28 -25.51 -3.39 -11.22
C ALA A 28 -25.02 -2.40 -10.16
N ALA A 29 -25.93 -1.83 -9.35
CA ALA A 29 -25.58 -0.95 -8.23
C ALA A 29 -24.74 -1.68 -7.18
N GLY A 30 -25.13 -2.90 -6.81
CA GLY A 30 -24.37 -3.76 -5.91
C GLY A 30 -22.95 -4.01 -6.44
N LEU A 31 -22.81 -4.38 -7.71
CA LEU A 31 -21.53 -4.66 -8.34
C LEU A 31 -20.63 -3.42 -8.40
N PHE A 32 -21.19 -2.24 -8.68
CA PHE A 32 -20.44 -0.99 -8.71
C PHE A 32 -19.81 -0.66 -7.34
N SER A 33 -20.53 -0.91 -6.25
CA SER A 33 -20.02 -0.70 -4.89
C SER A 33 -18.80 -1.58 -4.56
N VAL A 34 -18.80 -2.83 -5.06
CA VAL A 34 -17.70 -3.78 -4.89
C VAL A 34 -16.48 -3.31 -5.67
N PHE A 35 -16.66 -2.88 -6.93
CA PHE A 35 -15.57 -2.35 -7.74
C PHE A 35 -14.92 -1.10 -7.14
N ALA A 36 -15.73 -0.17 -6.62
CA ALA A 36 -15.22 1.01 -5.93
C ALA A 36 -14.35 0.63 -4.72
N SER A 37 -14.82 -0.32 -3.91
CA SER A 37 -14.08 -0.82 -2.74
C SER A 37 -12.78 -1.54 -3.14
N ALA A 38 -12.83 -2.38 -4.18
CA ALA A 38 -11.67 -3.08 -4.70
C ALA A 38 -10.59 -2.12 -5.23
N ARG A 39 -11.01 -1.07 -5.96
CA ARG A 39 -10.08 -0.03 -6.44
C ARG A 39 -9.34 0.65 -5.30
N ASN A 40 -10.05 0.97 -4.21
CA ASN A 40 -9.46 1.61 -3.03
C ASN A 40 -8.45 0.69 -2.33
N LEU A 41 -8.78 -0.60 -2.22
CA LEU A 41 -7.86 -1.59 -1.67
C LEU A 41 -6.59 -1.72 -2.50
N VAL A 42 -6.72 -1.83 -3.83
CA VAL A 42 -5.57 -1.90 -4.75
C VAL A 42 -4.69 -0.65 -4.63
N SER A 43 -5.30 0.54 -4.53
CA SER A 43 -4.55 1.78 -4.34
C SER A 43 -3.74 1.80 -3.03
N ARG A 44 -4.36 1.39 -1.92
CA ARG A 44 -3.68 1.23 -0.62
C ARG A 44 -2.52 0.23 -0.69
N SER A 45 -2.72 -0.91 -1.35
CA SER A 45 -1.68 -1.92 -1.53
C SER A 45 -0.49 -1.39 -2.34
N LYS A 46 -0.75 -0.64 -3.42
CA LYS A 46 0.33 0.00 -4.21
C LYS A 46 1.16 0.97 -3.37
N ARG A 47 0.52 1.80 -2.53
CA ARG A 47 1.23 2.73 -1.64
C ARG A 47 2.11 2.01 -0.61
N ARG A 48 1.61 0.93 -0.04
CA ARG A 48 2.40 0.08 0.88
C ARG A 48 3.60 -0.57 0.19
N LEU A 49 3.44 -0.99 -1.06
CA LEU A 49 4.57 -1.51 -1.86
C LEU A 49 5.62 -0.43 -2.07
N VAL A 50 5.22 0.78 -2.47
CA VAL A 50 6.15 1.92 -2.63
C VAL A 50 6.87 2.23 -1.31
N ALA A 51 6.16 2.30 -0.19
CA ALA A 51 6.76 2.52 1.12
C ALA A 51 7.77 1.42 1.51
N THR A 52 7.48 0.17 1.15
CA THR A 52 8.37 -0.97 1.39
C THR A 52 9.64 -0.88 0.55
N GLU A 53 9.53 -0.52 -0.72
CA GLU A 53 10.69 -0.34 -1.60
C GLU A 53 11.56 0.84 -1.15
N ILE A 54 10.94 1.95 -0.70
CA ILE A 54 11.66 3.06 -0.07
C ILE A 54 12.42 2.58 1.18
N ALA A 55 11.75 1.84 2.07
CA ALA A 55 12.38 1.31 3.27
C ALA A 55 13.58 0.41 2.96
N LYS A 56 13.44 -0.48 1.96
CA LYS A 56 14.54 -1.35 1.50
C LYS A 56 15.70 -0.53 0.95
N ALA A 57 15.42 0.44 0.07
CA ALA A 57 16.45 1.30 -0.50
C ALA A 57 17.23 2.05 0.59
N GLU A 58 16.54 2.56 1.62
CA GLU A 58 17.18 3.22 2.76
C GLU A 58 18.00 2.25 3.62
N ILE A 59 17.53 1.02 3.83
CA ILE A 59 18.34 -0.01 4.51
C ILE A 59 19.63 -0.28 3.72
N GLU A 60 19.56 -0.47 2.40
CA GLU A 60 20.74 -0.72 1.57
C GLU A 60 21.72 0.46 1.56
N LYS A 61 21.20 1.70 1.50
CA LYS A 61 22.01 2.91 1.61
C LYS A 61 22.74 2.96 2.96
N ASN A 62 22.01 2.70 4.05
CA ASN A 62 22.59 2.73 5.40
C ASN A 62 23.60 1.60 5.63
N LYS A 63 23.44 0.43 5.02
CA LYS A 63 24.43 -0.67 5.13
C LYS A 63 25.83 -0.24 4.71
N GLN A 64 25.97 0.64 3.73
CA GLN A 64 27.28 1.12 3.28
C GLN A 64 27.99 1.98 4.34
N HIS A 65 27.23 2.64 5.21
CA HIS A 65 27.75 3.57 6.22
C HIS A 65 27.89 2.90 7.59
N ILE A 66 27.21 1.77 7.77
CA ILE A 66 27.22 0.94 8.97
C ILE A 66 28.26 -0.18 8.79
N ARG A 67 29.52 0.19 8.55
CA ARG A 67 30.60 -0.78 8.72
C ARG A 67 30.97 -0.86 10.19
N ALA A 68 31.22 -2.08 10.67
CA ALA A 68 31.58 -2.34 12.08
C ALA A 68 32.80 -1.53 12.55
N ASP A 69 33.72 -1.19 11.64
CA ASP A 69 34.98 -0.50 11.92
C ASP A 69 34.89 1.03 11.98
N ARG A 70 33.75 1.65 11.68
CA ARG A 70 33.61 3.13 11.59
C ARG A 70 32.34 3.69 12.24
N TRP A 71 31.78 2.99 13.22
CA TRP A 71 30.53 3.40 13.89
C TRP A 71 30.61 4.73 14.62
N ASP A 72 31.80 5.16 14.98
CA ASP A 72 32.14 6.41 15.66
C ASP A 72 32.36 7.60 14.71
N ASN A 73 32.31 7.36 13.40
CA ASN A 73 32.57 8.39 12.42
C ASN A 73 31.33 9.29 12.25
N VAL A 74 31.42 10.50 12.80
CA VAL A 74 30.36 11.54 12.89
C VAL A 74 29.77 11.97 11.53
N SER A 75 30.37 11.50 10.43
CA SER A 75 29.97 11.83 9.06
C SER A 75 28.54 11.40 8.69
N TYR A 76 27.88 10.53 9.47
CA TYR A 76 26.47 10.15 9.28
C TYR A 76 25.60 10.33 10.53
N PRO A 77 25.11 11.56 10.81
CA PRO A 77 24.36 11.90 12.02
C PRO A 77 22.96 11.23 12.11
N ALA A 78 22.46 10.66 11.02
CA ALA A 78 21.17 9.95 11.02
C ALA A 78 21.23 8.60 11.77
N VAL A 79 22.42 8.00 11.84
CA VAL A 79 22.63 6.63 12.35
C VAL A 79 23.43 6.64 13.65
N TYR A 80 24.08 7.77 13.97
CA TYR A 80 24.84 7.97 15.19
C TYR A 80 24.23 9.09 16.07
N PRO A 81 24.17 8.91 17.40
CA PRO A 81 24.49 7.71 18.19
C PRO A 81 23.34 6.69 18.24
N ALA A 82 23.66 5.42 18.51
CA ALA A 82 22.67 4.36 18.74
C ALA A 82 22.03 4.50 20.13
N ASN A 83 21.09 5.45 20.22
CA ASN A 83 20.40 5.78 21.46
C ASN A 83 18.91 5.40 21.44
N GLY A 84 18.47 4.64 20.43
CA GLY A 84 17.07 4.25 20.28
C GLY A 84 16.10 5.39 19.96
N VAL A 85 16.61 6.57 19.56
CA VAL A 85 15.79 7.72 19.16
C VAL A 85 15.52 7.67 17.67
N TRP A 86 14.28 7.98 17.27
CA TRP A 86 13.92 8.17 15.88
C TRP A 86 14.50 9.49 15.36
N ARG A 87 15.25 9.40 14.26
CA ARG A 87 15.83 10.55 13.56
C ARG A 87 15.47 10.47 12.09
N SER A 88 15.55 11.59 11.37
CA SER A 88 15.43 11.55 9.92
C SER A 88 16.58 10.73 9.34
N CYS A 89 16.28 9.82 8.40
CA CYS A 89 17.30 9.07 7.68
C CYS A 89 18.14 10.02 6.79
N ALA A 90 19.16 9.47 6.11
CA ALA A 90 19.93 10.22 5.12
C ALA A 90 19.03 10.88 4.04
N SER A 91 17.86 10.29 3.76
CA SER A 91 16.82 10.92 2.95
C SER A 91 15.59 11.15 3.82
N ALA A 92 15.21 12.42 4.02
CA ALA A 92 14.14 12.78 4.95
C ALA A 92 12.74 12.47 4.42
N ALA A 93 12.55 12.61 3.11
CA ALA A 93 11.27 12.38 2.46
C ALA A 93 11.41 12.00 0.98
N TYR A 94 10.44 11.23 0.49
CA TYR A 94 10.27 10.88 -0.92
C TYR A 94 8.88 11.30 -1.37
N THR A 95 8.75 11.89 -2.56
CA THR A 95 7.43 12.23 -3.12
C THR A 95 7.17 11.37 -4.35
N TYR A 96 6.06 10.63 -4.34
CA TYR A 96 5.63 9.79 -5.45
C TYR A 96 4.12 9.96 -5.66
N GLN A 97 3.72 10.32 -6.88
CA GLN A 97 2.32 10.57 -7.26
C GLN A 97 1.60 11.56 -6.32
N GLY A 98 2.30 12.63 -5.90
CA GLY A 98 1.75 13.64 -5.00
C GLY A 98 1.63 13.21 -3.53
N ILE A 99 2.07 12.01 -3.17
CA ILE A 99 2.13 11.53 -1.78
C ILE A 99 3.56 11.65 -1.28
N THR A 100 3.74 12.32 -0.14
CA THR A 100 5.04 12.43 0.54
C THR A 100 5.19 11.34 1.60
N TYR A 101 6.24 10.55 1.47
CA TYR A 101 6.67 9.50 2.38
C TYR A 101 7.85 10.01 3.20
N ASN A 102 7.61 10.27 4.48
CA ASN A 102 8.64 10.66 5.44
C ASN A 102 9.36 9.42 5.97
N VAL A 103 10.68 9.46 6.01
CA VAL A 103 11.50 8.32 6.43
C VAL A 103 12.27 8.67 7.70
N ASP A 104 12.03 7.88 8.74
CA ASP A 104 12.80 7.93 9.97
C ASP A 104 13.62 6.65 10.16
N CYS A 105 14.79 6.80 10.74
CA CYS A 105 15.70 5.74 11.12
C CYS A 105 15.84 5.74 12.64
N ARG A 106 15.91 4.55 13.22
CA ARG A 106 16.26 4.35 14.63
C ARG A 106 17.34 3.28 14.69
N VAL A 107 18.38 3.57 15.45
CA VAL A 107 19.43 2.60 15.74
C VAL A 107 19.40 2.27 17.22
N ASP A 108 19.20 1.00 17.51
CA ASP A 108 19.27 0.47 18.86
C ASP A 108 20.65 -0.18 19.08
N PRO A 109 21.24 0.03 20.28
CA PRO A 109 22.49 -0.62 20.64
C PRO A 109 22.29 -2.15 20.66
N GLY A 110 23.34 -2.87 20.28
CA GLY A 110 23.40 -4.31 20.47
C GLY A 110 23.64 -4.68 21.94
N PRO A 111 23.64 -5.99 22.26
CA PRO A 111 23.88 -6.47 23.63
C PRO A 111 25.23 -6.04 24.21
N THR A 112 26.24 -5.78 23.37
CA THR A 112 27.52 -5.20 23.79
C THR A 112 27.92 -4.01 22.90
N ALA A 113 28.79 -3.12 23.39
CA ALA A 113 29.22 -1.93 22.65
C ALA A 113 29.86 -2.25 21.28
N ASP A 114 30.52 -3.41 21.19
CA ASP A 114 31.19 -3.92 19.98
C ASP A 114 30.32 -4.91 19.16
N SER A 115 29.07 -5.15 19.58
CA SER A 115 28.16 -6.06 18.85
C SER A 115 27.45 -5.38 17.67
N TYR A 116 26.73 -6.20 16.89
CA TYR A 116 25.83 -5.72 15.85
C TYR A 116 24.80 -4.74 16.41
N ARG A 117 24.38 -3.77 15.60
CA ARG A 117 23.30 -2.84 15.97
C ARG A 117 22.06 -3.12 15.17
N LYS A 118 20.91 -2.91 15.80
CA LYS A 118 19.62 -3.06 15.12
C LYS A 118 19.24 -1.72 14.50
N VAL A 119 19.06 -1.71 13.19
CA VAL A 119 18.58 -0.54 12.45
C VAL A 119 17.14 -0.78 12.09
N THR A 120 16.27 0.13 12.49
CA THR A 120 14.85 0.12 12.15
C THR A 120 14.56 1.33 11.28
N VAL A 121 14.07 1.09 10.07
CA VAL A 121 13.58 2.14 9.16
C VAL A 121 12.06 2.19 9.23
N ARG A 122 11.51 3.39 9.38
CA ARG A 122 10.07 3.65 9.45
C ARG A 122 9.70 4.64 8.38
N VAL A 123 8.79 4.22 7.50
CA VAL A 123 8.23 5.07 6.46
C VAL A 123 6.80 5.46 6.87
N ARG A 124 6.51 6.76 6.88
CA ARG A 124 5.22 7.34 7.25
C ARG A 124 4.68 8.17 6.08
N TRP A 125 3.40 8.07 5.80
CA TRP A 125 2.73 8.91 4.81
C TRP A 125 1.31 9.21 5.28
N ASN A 126 0.74 10.29 4.74
CA ASN A 126 -0.67 10.59 4.93
C ASN A 126 -1.48 9.85 3.87
N GLU A 127 -2.36 8.96 4.31
CA GLU A 127 -3.27 8.26 3.42
C GLU A 127 -4.32 9.27 2.92
N PRO A 128 -4.47 9.46 1.59
CA PRO A 128 -5.54 10.30 1.07
C PRO A 128 -6.89 9.72 1.48
N THR A 129 -7.69 10.51 2.21
CA THR A 129 -9.10 10.21 2.42
C THR A 129 -9.82 10.48 1.11
N ILE A 130 -10.45 9.43 0.56
CA ILE A 130 -11.34 9.51 -0.59
C ILE A 130 -12.70 9.96 -0.09
#